data_AF-A0AAQ3NJY4-F1
#
_entry.id   AF-A0AAQ3NJY4-F1
#
_cell.length_a   1.000
_cell.length_b   1.000
_cell.length_c   1.000
_cell.angle_alpha   90.00
_cell.angle_beta   90.00
_cell.angle_gamma   90.00
#
_symmetry.space_group_name_H-M   'P 1'
#
loop_
_entity.id
_entity.type
_entity.pdbx_description
1 polymer ?
#
loop_
_entity_poly.entity_id
_entity_poly.type
_entity_poly.pdbx_seq_one_letter_code
_entity_poly.pdbx_strand_id
1 'polypeptide(L)'
;MDHRAVDQAERINSSKSPVLEYCGGAVSPEMEPPKLLWVKENLQESWSMVFRWMDLSDWLSYSLCTTVCKWTYLGHAHMQHVNDNNSRDMEACGWDDDFWEEIGLGDLIEGHHAKIVNHNDRTKCCFPWPSSGFTDKANIQCLVGKVNTPFLHLQGLVQELGLVPGIAVGTSLIDAHAGGVGVIESVLPSETEAAVFLAKRISVSLEHDKEAICNRMVLVCGTSTCHMAVSQKKLFIPGVWGPFWSAMVPEYWLTEGGQSATGALLDHIIESHGASTVLANRAASQDISVFELLNKMLETMRVEQNLSFVAALTEDVHVLPDFHGNRYLVTNNSFPTYPKAKGVIYGLTLDTSEKQLALLYLAAVQGIAYGTRHIVEHCNANGHKVIACILGWNVLNFHFVFTLLESNCKINTLLACGGLSKNSIFMQEHADIIAVSWALSLESCTRRNRGRVEEITKMAGTKKKKESAAILGAVATRKYHNLREAMKAMNAPGEKYRDQWMSLDVKFQLPVVDDQMFYSFLAVIHPSKDPKVKKYHDAKYKIFRGLYEQQLSYRSMIAEALS
;
A
#
# COMPACT_ATOMS: atom_id res chain seq x y z
N MET A 1 -3.34 -6.73 13.26
CA MET A 1 -3.81 -5.98 14.43
C MET A 1 -3.82 -6.80 15.71
N ASP A 2 -3.88 -8.13 15.67
CA ASP A 2 -3.60 -8.92 16.88
C ASP A 2 -2.11 -8.81 17.24
N HIS A 3 -1.79 -8.38 18.47
CA HIS A 3 -0.43 -8.22 19.01
C HIS A 3 -0.13 -9.15 20.19
N ARG A 4 -0.84 -10.27 20.34
CA ARG A 4 -0.58 -11.22 21.45
C ARG A 4 0.83 -11.80 21.44
N ALA A 5 1.45 -11.85 20.26
CA ALA A 5 2.74 -12.50 20.01
C ALA A 5 3.94 -11.55 20.08
N VAL A 6 3.86 -10.47 20.87
CA VAL A 6 4.96 -9.49 21.01
C VAL A 6 6.22 -10.14 21.58
N ASP A 7 6.09 -10.93 22.64
CA ASP A 7 7.24 -11.57 23.30
C ASP A 7 7.92 -12.61 22.39
N GLN A 8 7.13 -13.32 21.59
CA GLN A 8 7.61 -14.26 20.56
C GLN A 8 8.35 -13.50 19.45
N ALA A 9 7.80 -12.38 18.98
CA ALA A 9 8.46 -11.54 17.97
C ALA A 9 9.79 -10.98 18.51
N GLU A 10 9.84 -10.48 19.74
CA GLU A 10 11.08 -10.00 20.37
C GLU A 10 12.14 -11.13 20.49
N ARG A 11 11.72 -12.34 20.85
CA ARG A 11 12.62 -13.52 20.87
C ARG A 11 13.12 -13.90 19.48
N ILE A 12 12.25 -13.97 18.48
CA ILE A 12 12.65 -14.26 17.09
C ILE A 12 13.63 -13.21 16.59
N ASN A 13 13.37 -11.93 16.87
CA ASN A 13 14.23 -10.83 16.45
C ASN A 13 15.63 -10.85 17.12
N SER A 14 15.81 -11.62 18.19
CA SER A 14 17.12 -11.81 18.82
C SER A 14 18.02 -12.81 18.08
N SER A 15 17.46 -13.68 17.21
CA SER A 15 18.23 -14.73 16.51
C SER A 15 19.14 -14.20 15.40
N LYS A 16 18.98 -12.94 14.98
CA LYS A 16 19.74 -12.28 13.90
C LYS A 16 19.82 -13.10 12.60
N SER A 17 18.81 -13.92 12.32
CA SER A 17 18.75 -14.72 11.09
C SER A 17 18.74 -13.81 9.83
N PRO A 18 19.45 -14.16 8.75
CA PRO A 18 19.44 -13.44 7.47
C PRO A 18 18.04 -13.25 6.88
N VAL A 19 17.11 -14.15 7.18
CA VAL A 19 15.70 -14.05 6.75
C VAL A 19 15.05 -12.75 7.25
N LEU A 20 15.45 -12.26 8.42
CA LEU A 20 14.92 -11.04 9.02
C LEU A 20 15.27 -9.78 8.21
N GLU A 21 16.32 -9.83 7.36
CA GLU A 21 16.66 -8.71 6.47
C GLU A 21 15.51 -8.40 5.49
N TYR A 22 14.75 -9.40 5.06
CA TYR A 22 13.57 -9.25 4.20
C TYR A 22 12.36 -8.66 4.94
N CYS A 23 12.42 -8.60 6.27
CA CYS A 23 11.43 -7.93 7.11
C CYS A 23 11.94 -6.55 7.60
N GLY A 24 12.95 -5.99 6.95
CA GLY A 24 13.54 -4.71 7.36
C GLY A 24 14.39 -4.82 8.64
N GLY A 25 14.82 -6.04 9.00
CA GLY A 25 15.66 -6.35 10.15
C GLY A 25 14.92 -6.98 11.33
N ALA A 26 13.59 -7.00 11.33
CA ALA A 26 12.82 -7.65 12.40
C ALA A 26 11.40 -8.03 11.95
N VAL A 27 10.92 -9.19 12.39
CA VAL A 27 9.52 -9.60 12.20
C VAL A 27 8.59 -8.81 13.11
N SER A 28 7.40 -8.53 12.58
CA SER A 28 6.30 -7.93 13.34
C SER A 28 5.50 -9.01 14.09
N PRO A 29 4.94 -8.73 15.28
CA PRO A 29 4.00 -9.64 15.93
C PRO A 29 2.74 -9.92 15.08
N GLU A 30 2.49 -9.13 14.04
CA GLU A 30 1.40 -9.34 13.08
C GLU A 30 1.73 -10.32 11.95
N MET A 31 2.98 -10.78 11.83
CA MET A 31 3.40 -11.82 10.88
C MET A 31 3.11 -13.22 11.43
N GLU A 32 3.17 -14.23 10.58
CA GLU A 32 2.74 -15.59 10.95
C GLU A 32 3.71 -16.32 11.90
N PRO A 33 5.05 -16.26 11.76
CA PRO A 33 5.95 -17.01 12.64
C PRO A 33 5.78 -16.67 14.14
N PRO A 34 5.70 -15.39 14.57
CA PRO A 34 5.43 -15.08 15.97
C PRO A 34 4.09 -15.62 16.48
N LYS A 35 3.03 -15.53 15.66
CA LYS A 35 1.71 -16.05 16.05
C LYS A 35 1.70 -17.56 16.20
N LEU A 36 2.35 -18.27 15.27
CA LEU A 36 2.46 -19.73 15.33
C LEU A 36 3.24 -20.17 16.57
N LEU A 37 4.35 -19.49 16.87
CA LEU A 37 5.10 -19.75 18.10
C LEU A 37 4.24 -19.49 19.34
N TRP A 38 3.44 -18.41 19.36
CA TRP A 38 2.52 -18.13 20.46
C TRP A 38 1.47 -19.25 20.60
N VAL A 39 0.89 -19.72 19.50
CA VAL A 39 -0.11 -20.81 19.53
C VAL A 39 0.52 -22.11 20.01
N LYS A 40 1.72 -22.46 19.55
CA LYS A 40 2.45 -23.65 20.01
C LYS A 40 2.68 -23.62 21.52
N GLU A 41 3.03 -22.47 22.07
CA GLU A 41 3.31 -22.30 23.49
C GLU A 41 2.04 -22.27 24.36
N ASN A 42 0.96 -21.66 23.87
CA ASN A 42 -0.23 -21.37 24.68
C ASN A 42 -1.42 -22.31 24.41
N LEU A 43 -1.47 -22.96 23.24
CA LEU A 43 -2.60 -23.77 22.77
C LEU A 43 -2.11 -25.12 22.21
N GLN A 44 -1.39 -25.87 23.04
CA GLN A 44 -0.75 -27.14 22.66
C GLN A 44 -1.74 -28.19 22.11
N GLU A 45 -2.95 -28.25 22.68
CA GLU A 45 -3.99 -29.16 22.19
C GLU A 45 -4.40 -28.80 20.74
N SER A 46 -4.66 -27.53 20.47
CA SER A 46 -4.96 -27.05 19.11
C SER A 46 -3.79 -27.27 18.16
N TRP A 47 -2.56 -27.04 18.62
CA TRP A 47 -1.34 -27.30 17.85
C TRP A 47 -1.21 -28.78 17.46
N SER A 48 -1.57 -29.71 18.35
CA SER A 48 -1.49 -31.14 18.07
C SER A 48 -2.54 -31.64 17.06
N MET A 49 -3.70 -30.98 16.99
CA MET A 49 -4.80 -31.36 16.10
C MET A 49 -4.75 -30.67 14.74
N VAL A 50 -3.85 -29.71 14.55
CA VAL A 50 -3.83 -28.90 13.34
C VAL A 50 -3.43 -29.72 12.12
N PHE A 51 -4.28 -29.71 11.11
CA PHE A 51 -3.96 -30.30 9.82
C PHE A 51 -3.08 -29.38 8.98
N ARG A 52 -3.39 -28.08 8.97
CA ARG A 52 -2.66 -27.07 8.20
C ARG A 52 -2.87 -25.66 8.73
N TRP A 53 -1.82 -24.84 8.68
CA TRP A 53 -1.84 -23.40 8.89
C TRP A 53 -1.90 -22.66 7.55
N MET A 54 -2.75 -21.64 7.45
CA MET A 54 -2.91 -20.83 6.25
C MET A 54 -3.17 -19.37 6.64
N ASP A 55 -2.69 -18.44 5.81
CA ASP A 55 -3.19 -17.07 5.85
C ASP A 55 -4.66 -17.07 5.36
N LEU A 56 -5.42 -16.05 5.75
CA LEU A 56 -6.79 -15.87 5.28
C LEU A 56 -6.86 -15.85 3.75
N SER A 57 -5.91 -15.20 3.08
CA SER A 57 -5.94 -15.15 1.61
C SER A 57 -5.65 -16.53 1.02
N ASP A 58 -4.69 -17.28 1.57
CA ASP A 58 -4.36 -18.65 1.15
C ASP A 58 -5.53 -19.63 1.35
N TRP A 59 -6.28 -19.46 2.44
CA TRP A 59 -7.51 -20.21 2.69
C TRP A 59 -8.60 -19.95 1.65
N LEU A 60 -8.73 -18.69 1.19
CA LEU A 60 -9.68 -18.32 0.13
C LEU A 60 -9.22 -18.80 -1.26
N SER A 61 -7.94 -18.62 -1.57
CA SER A 61 -7.27 -19.07 -2.80
C SER A 61 -5.76 -18.93 -2.60
N TYR A 62 -4.98 -19.97 -2.87
CA TYR A 62 -3.52 -19.98 -2.68
C TYR A 62 -2.80 -18.76 -3.28
N SER A 63 -1.86 -18.16 -2.54
CA SER A 63 -1.13 -16.96 -2.96
C SER A 63 0.36 -16.95 -2.58
N LEU A 64 1.19 -16.61 -3.56
CA LEU A 64 2.60 -16.30 -3.30
C LEU A 64 2.76 -15.00 -2.50
N CYS A 65 1.83 -14.04 -2.65
CA CYS A 65 1.88 -12.72 -2.01
C CYS A 65 1.91 -12.82 -0.49
N THR A 66 1.00 -13.58 0.12
CA THR A 66 1.00 -13.80 1.57
C THR A 66 2.20 -14.57 2.01
N THR A 67 2.55 -15.64 1.30
CA THR A 67 3.66 -16.51 1.67
C THR A 67 4.97 -15.74 1.77
N VAL A 68 5.31 -14.90 0.78
CA VAL A 68 6.53 -14.08 0.81
C VAL A 68 6.47 -12.94 1.83
N CYS A 69 5.31 -12.29 2.00
CA CYS A 69 5.19 -11.08 2.83
C CYS A 69 4.94 -11.38 4.32
N LYS A 70 4.42 -12.57 4.67
CA LYS A 70 3.95 -12.88 6.03
C LYS A 70 4.57 -14.12 6.65
N TRP A 71 5.07 -15.04 5.84
CA TRP A 71 5.63 -16.31 6.30
C TRP A 71 7.14 -16.40 6.15
N THR A 72 7.81 -15.31 5.81
CA THR A 72 9.27 -15.24 5.59
C THR A 72 9.79 -16.19 4.50
N TYR A 73 8.94 -16.55 3.53
CA TYR A 73 9.31 -17.37 2.40
C TYR A 73 10.07 -16.56 1.33
N LEU A 74 11.20 -17.09 0.86
CA LEU A 74 12.05 -16.45 -0.14
C LEU A 74 11.63 -16.85 -1.55
N GLY A 75 10.65 -16.13 -2.11
CA GLY A 75 10.11 -16.39 -3.45
C GLY A 75 11.11 -16.34 -4.61
N HIS A 76 12.35 -15.88 -4.39
CA HIS A 76 13.42 -15.80 -5.39
C HIS A 76 14.44 -16.95 -5.32
N ALA A 77 14.33 -17.86 -4.34
CA ALA A 77 15.33 -18.91 -4.14
C ALA A 77 15.55 -19.78 -5.38
N HIS A 78 14.50 -19.98 -6.19
CA HIS A 78 14.57 -20.69 -7.48
C HIS A 78 15.48 -20.04 -8.53
N MET A 79 15.87 -18.77 -8.39
CA MET A 79 16.72 -18.05 -9.35
C MET A 79 18.22 -18.11 -9.01
N GLN A 80 18.59 -18.57 -7.82
CA GLN A 80 20.00 -18.68 -7.45
C GLN A 80 20.57 -19.96 -8.08
N HIS A 81 21.48 -19.81 -9.05
CA HIS A 81 22.35 -20.90 -9.45
C HIS A 81 23.29 -21.19 -8.27
N VAL A 82 23.22 -22.43 -7.75
CA VAL A 82 24.08 -22.97 -6.69
C VAL A 82 25.54 -22.65 -7.03
N ASN A 83 26.14 -21.72 -6.29
CA ASN A 83 27.57 -21.48 -6.21
C ASN A 83 27.85 -20.64 -4.95
N ASP A 84 28.10 -21.32 -3.83
CA ASP A 84 29.24 -21.10 -2.92
C ASP A 84 29.00 -21.86 -1.60
N ASN A 85 30.10 -22.30 -0.98
CA ASN A 85 30.22 -23.19 0.18
C ASN A 85 29.61 -22.67 1.52
N ASN A 86 28.44 -22.03 1.51
CA ASN A 86 27.70 -21.68 2.72
C ASN A 86 26.63 -22.73 3.00
N SER A 87 26.69 -23.36 4.18
CA SER A 87 25.87 -24.50 4.61
C SER A 87 24.36 -24.22 4.78
N ARG A 88 23.84 -23.09 4.29
CA ARG A 88 22.40 -22.79 4.24
C ARG A 88 21.90 -23.08 2.84
N ASP A 89 22.00 -24.35 2.46
CA ASP A 89 21.51 -24.84 1.17
C ASP A 89 19.97 -24.83 1.22
N MET A 90 19.36 -23.88 0.52
CA MET A 90 17.91 -23.66 0.45
C MET A 90 17.25 -24.70 -0.47
N GLU A 91 17.39 -25.99 -0.14
CA GLU A 91 16.95 -27.14 -0.95
C GLU A 91 15.42 -27.19 -1.20
N ALA A 92 14.62 -26.43 -0.45
CA ALA A 92 13.16 -26.41 -0.55
C ALA A 92 12.60 -25.05 -1.03
N CYS A 93 12.83 -24.69 -2.30
CA CYS A 93 12.10 -23.63 -3.02
C CYS A 93 11.94 -22.24 -2.34
N GLY A 94 12.61 -21.92 -1.23
CA GLY A 94 12.48 -20.62 -0.55
C GLY A 94 12.15 -20.66 0.94
N TRP A 95 11.93 -21.84 1.54
CA TRP A 95 11.93 -21.96 3.00
C TRP A 95 13.37 -22.06 3.54
N ASP A 96 13.68 -21.33 4.61
CA ASP A 96 14.94 -21.46 5.36
C ASP A 96 14.67 -22.37 6.56
N ASP A 97 14.96 -23.66 6.41
CA ASP A 97 14.64 -24.67 7.42
C ASP A 97 15.40 -24.42 8.73
N ASP A 98 16.67 -23.98 8.65
CA ASP A 98 17.48 -23.59 9.79
C ASP A 98 16.78 -22.49 10.60
N PHE A 99 16.22 -21.47 9.94
CA PHE A 99 15.47 -20.41 10.62
C PHE A 99 14.25 -20.95 11.38
N TRP A 100 13.48 -21.86 10.77
CA TRP A 100 12.29 -22.42 11.42
C TRP A 100 12.65 -23.34 12.60
N GLU A 101 13.76 -24.08 12.51
CA GLU A 101 14.32 -24.82 13.64
C GLU A 101 14.81 -23.89 14.76
N GLU A 102 15.59 -22.86 14.42
CA GLU A 102 16.17 -21.88 15.35
C GLU A 102 15.09 -21.18 16.21
N ILE A 103 13.92 -20.86 15.63
CA ILE A 103 12.81 -20.20 16.34
C ILE A 103 11.89 -21.18 17.09
N GLY A 104 12.21 -22.47 17.09
CA GLY A 104 11.44 -23.49 17.80
C GLY A 104 10.19 -23.98 17.07
N LEU A 105 10.13 -23.84 15.74
CA LEU A 105 9.02 -24.27 14.88
C LEU A 105 9.43 -25.37 13.86
N GLY A 106 10.49 -26.13 14.14
CA GLY A 106 10.99 -27.20 13.26
C GLY A 106 9.98 -28.35 13.00
N ASP A 107 8.95 -28.51 13.82
CA ASP A 107 7.88 -29.49 13.57
C ASP A 107 6.96 -29.10 12.41
N LEU A 108 7.09 -27.88 11.89
CA LEU A 108 6.38 -27.42 10.69
C LEU A 108 7.12 -27.72 9.39
N ILE A 109 8.43 -27.97 9.43
CA ILE A 109 9.22 -28.37 8.26
C ILE A 109 9.16 -29.88 8.01
N GLU A 110 8.82 -30.68 9.04
CA GLU A 110 8.61 -32.12 8.93
C GLU A 110 7.63 -32.49 7.81
N GLY A 111 7.94 -33.55 7.07
CA GLY A 111 7.11 -33.99 5.94
C GLY A 111 7.10 -33.01 4.77
N HIS A 112 8.21 -32.29 4.55
CA HIS A 112 8.37 -31.27 3.52
C HIS A 112 7.33 -30.15 3.66
N HIS A 113 7.26 -29.48 4.80
CA HIS A 113 6.38 -28.31 5.00
C HIS A 113 4.87 -28.61 4.83
N ALA A 114 4.41 -29.85 4.98
CA ALA A 114 3.03 -30.26 4.66
C ALA A 114 1.94 -29.55 5.50
N LYS A 115 2.31 -29.13 6.71
CA LYS A 115 1.45 -28.40 7.68
C LYS A 115 1.39 -26.89 7.41
N ILE A 116 2.26 -26.37 6.56
CA ILE A 116 2.24 -24.97 6.13
C ILE A 116 2.11 -24.92 4.61
N VAL A 117 2.26 -23.73 4.03
CA VAL A 117 2.17 -23.54 2.59
C VAL A 117 3.37 -24.22 1.89
N ASN A 118 3.15 -25.41 1.34
CA ASN A 118 4.20 -26.15 0.61
C ASN A 118 4.18 -25.83 -0.89
N HIS A 119 5.32 -25.34 -1.40
CA HIS A 119 5.56 -24.96 -2.78
C HIS A 119 6.22 -26.06 -3.65
N ASN A 120 6.56 -27.23 -3.08
CA ASN A 120 7.17 -28.37 -3.80
C ASN A 120 6.16 -29.27 -4.51
N ASP A 121 4.86 -29.15 -4.20
CA ASP A 121 3.84 -29.81 -4.99
C ASP A 121 3.66 -29.02 -6.29
N ARG A 122 4.35 -29.44 -7.36
CA ARG A 122 4.28 -28.83 -8.72
C ARG A 122 2.86 -28.76 -9.28
N THR A 123 1.87 -29.40 -8.62
CA THR A 123 0.45 -29.31 -8.96
C THR A 123 -0.33 -28.28 -8.14
N LYS A 124 0.28 -27.71 -7.09
CA LYS A 124 -0.34 -26.74 -6.15
C LYS A 124 0.46 -25.45 -5.99
N CYS A 125 1.71 -25.44 -6.46
CA CYS A 125 2.57 -24.30 -6.39
C CYS A 125 2.52 -23.48 -7.68
N CYS A 126 1.81 -22.38 -7.58
CA CYS A 126 1.71 -21.40 -8.62
C CYS A 126 2.84 -20.39 -8.46
N PHE A 127 4.01 -20.61 -9.07
CA PHE A 127 4.83 -19.48 -9.48
C PHE A 127 3.92 -18.61 -10.35
N PRO A 128 3.65 -17.33 -10.01
CA PRO A 128 2.66 -16.57 -10.72
C PRO A 128 3.02 -16.39 -12.20
N TRP A 129 4.30 -16.57 -12.58
CA TRP A 129 4.78 -16.19 -13.90
C TRP A 129 6.00 -16.99 -14.39
N PRO A 130 5.94 -17.71 -15.53
CA PRO A 130 7.13 -18.19 -16.22
C PRO A 130 7.81 -17.04 -16.98
N SER A 131 9.13 -16.95 -16.86
CA SER A 131 10.01 -15.95 -17.51
C SER A 131 10.11 -16.10 -19.04
N SER A 132 9.64 -17.22 -19.58
CA SER A 132 9.38 -17.44 -21.00
C SER A 132 7.86 -17.51 -21.17
N GLY A 133 7.25 -16.56 -21.89
CA GLY A 133 5.79 -16.49 -22.06
C GLY A 133 5.11 -17.85 -22.32
N PHE A 134 3.83 -17.97 -21.95
CA PHE A 134 3.05 -19.22 -21.95
C PHE A 134 3.06 -19.96 -23.29
N THR A 135 4.02 -20.84 -23.51
CA THR A 135 4.10 -21.66 -24.73
C THR A 135 3.52 -23.06 -24.56
N ASP A 136 3.27 -23.54 -23.34
CA ASP A 136 2.77 -24.89 -23.11
C ASP A 136 1.50 -24.99 -22.26
N LYS A 137 0.58 -25.85 -22.71
CA LYS A 137 -0.71 -26.15 -22.07
C LYS A 137 -0.59 -26.61 -20.60
N ALA A 138 0.58 -27.07 -20.17
CA ALA A 138 0.84 -27.57 -18.81
C ALA A 138 1.12 -26.45 -17.78
N ASN A 139 1.62 -25.29 -18.21
CA ASN A 139 2.01 -24.20 -17.29
C ASN A 139 0.86 -23.25 -16.93
N ILE A 140 -0.29 -23.36 -17.62
CA ILE A 140 -1.46 -22.50 -17.39
C ILE A 140 -2.37 -23.04 -16.27
N GLN A 141 -2.11 -24.25 -15.78
CA GLN A 141 -2.85 -24.81 -14.64
C GLN A 141 -2.48 -24.10 -13.32
N CYS A 142 -1.35 -23.38 -13.31
CA CYS A 142 -0.82 -22.65 -12.15
C CYS A 142 -1.40 -21.23 -11.97
N LEU A 143 -2.40 -20.78 -12.74
CA LEU A 143 -3.16 -19.55 -12.45
C LEU A 143 -4.64 -19.83 -12.25
N VAL A 144 -5.02 -21.10 -12.31
CA VAL A 144 -6.39 -21.55 -12.49
C VAL A 144 -6.66 -22.68 -11.51
N GLY A 145 -7.20 -22.34 -10.35
CA GLY A 145 -8.15 -23.26 -9.73
C GLY A 145 -9.33 -23.37 -10.70
N LYS A 146 -9.46 -24.49 -11.42
CA LYS A 146 -10.79 -24.86 -11.93
C LYS A 146 -11.58 -25.28 -10.71
N VAL A 147 -12.86 -24.91 -10.63
CA VAL A 147 -13.80 -25.36 -9.59
C VAL A 147 -14.16 -26.86 -9.72
N ASN A 148 -13.17 -27.69 -10.06
CA ASN A 148 -13.23 -29.14 -10.23
C ASN A 148 -12.12 -29.86 -9.43
N THR A 149 -11.37 -29.17 -8.56
CA THR A 149 -10.54 -29.87 -7.56
C THR A 149 -11.47 -30.58 -6.57
N PRO A 150 -11.12 -31.79 -6.08
CA PRO A 150 -12.04 -32.68 -5.35
C PRO A 150 -12.25 -32.25 -3.89
N PHE A 151 -12.45 -30.97 -3.63
CA PHE A 151 -13.03 -30.49 -2.39
C PHE A 151 -14.55 -30.41 -2.59
N LEU A 152 -15.29 -31.36 -1.99
CA LEU A 152 -16.75 -31.45 -2.03
C LEU A 152 -17.48 -30.13 -1.67
N HIS A 153 -16.81 -29.17 -1.03
CA HIS A 153 -17.38 -27.87 -0.66
C HIS A 153 -17.50 -26.85 -1.81
N LEU A 154 -16.80 -27.04 -2.93
CA LEU A 154 -16.76 -26.04 -4.00
C LEU A 154 -18.01 -26.03 -4.90
N GLN A 155 -18.71 -27.17 -5.06
CA GLN A 155 -19.97 -27.21 -5.80
C GLN A 155 -21.11 -26.48 -5.08
N GLY A 156 -21.15 -26.58 -3.74
CA GLY A 156 -22.09 -25.81 -2.90
C GLY A 156 -21.81 -24.31 -2.99
N LEU A 157 -20.54 -23.90 -2.94
CA LEU A 157 -20.13 -22.50 -3.04
C LEU A 157 -20.54 -21.86 -4.38
N VAL A 158 -20.42 -22.59 -5.50
CA VAL A 158 -20.84 -22.09 -6.82
C VAL A 158 -22.35 -21.85 -6.87
N GLN A 159 -23.15 -22.73 -6.26
CA GLN A 159 -24.60 -22.55 -6.16
C GLN A 159 -24.97 -21.40 -5.22
N GLU A 160 -24.32 -21.29 -4.06
CA GLU A 160 -24.54 -20.20 -3.10
C GLU A 160 -24.19 -18.83 -3.68
N LEU A 161 -23.12 -18.75 -4.49
CA LEU A 161 -22.70 -17.51 -5.15
C LEU A 161 -23.43 -17.24 -6.48
N GLY A 162 -24.25 -18.17 -6.96
CA GLY A 162 -24.96 -18.06 -8.24
C GLY A 162 -24.04 -18.04 -9.47
N LEU A 163 -22.85 -18.64 -9.38
CA LEU A 163 -21.84 -18.65 -10.44
C LEU A 163 -21.93 -19.93 -11.31
N VAL A 164 -21.19 -19.94 -12.41
CA VAL A 164 -21.11 -21.11 -13.31
C VAL A 164 -19.99 -22.05 -12.84
N PRO A 165 -20.24 -23.36 -12.69
CA PRO A 165 -19.20 -24.34 -12.38
C PRO A 165 -18.05 -24.30 -13.39
N GLY A 166 -16.82 -24.39 -12.90
CA GLY A 166 -15.62 -24.37 -13.75
C GLY A 166 -15.15 -22.97 -14.17
N ILE A 167 -15.78 -21.89 -13.68
CA ILE A 167 -15.27 -20.53 -13.83
C ILE A 167 -13.84 -20.42 -13.27
N ALA A 168 -12.96 -19.70 -13.98
CA ALA A 168 -11.60 -19.50 -13.53
C ALA A 168 -11.57 -18.54 -12.33
N VAL A 169 -10.77 -18.88 -11.32
CA VAL A 169 -10.58 -18.07 -10.12
C VAL A 169 -9.12 -17.60 -10.09
N GLY A 170 -8.90 -16.30 -9.97
CA GLY A 170 -7.55 -15.73 -9.80
C GLY A 170 -6.93 -16.09 -8.44
N THR A 171 -5.61 -16.01 -8.36
CA THR A 171 -4.90 -16.10 -7.07
C THR A 171 -5.35 -14.99 -6.12
N SER A 172 -5.33 -15.24 -4.81
CA SER A 172 -5.64 -14.18 -3.84
C SER A 172 -4.46 -13.20 -3.71
N LEU A 173 -4.72 -12.03 -3.16
CA LEU A 173 -3.70 -11.06 -2.76
C LEU A 173 -4.06 -10.50 -1.39
N ILE A 174 -3.03 -10.08 -0.64
CA ILE A 174 -3.24 -9.19 0.51
C ILE A 174 -3.96 -7.93 0.00
N ASP A 175 -4.87 -7.41 0.81
CA ASP A 175 -5.76 -6.32 0.44
C ASP A 175 -5.04 -5.03 -0.01
N ALA A 176 -3.90 -4.70 0.62
CA ALA A 176 -3.03 -3.61 0.21
C ALA A 176 -2.41 -3.90 -1.17
N HIS A 177 -1.88 -5.09 -1.39
CA HIS A 177 -1.22 -5.48 -2.64
C HIS A 177 -2.22 -5.50 -3.80
N ALA A 178 -3.45 -5.93 -3.53
CA ALA A 178 -4.58 -5.82 -4.45
C ALA A 178 -4.83 -4.35 -4.84
N GLY A 179 -4.85 -3.43 -3.86
CA GLY A 179 -4.89 -1.99 -4.11
C GLY A 179 -3.75 -1.48 -5.00
N GLY A 180 -2.53 -2.02 -4.82
CA GLY A 180 -1.35 -1.76 -5.65
C GLY A 180 -1.51 -2.18 -7.10
N VAL A 181 -1.89 -3.44 -7.33
CA VAL A 181 -2.20 -3.99 -8.68
C VAL A 181 -3.28 -3.16 -9.37
N GLY A 182 -4.28 -2.69 -8.62
CA GLY A 182 -5.37 -1.87 -9.15
C GLY A 182 -4.99 -0.44 -9.57
N VAL A 183 -3.75 0.02 -9.36
CA VAL A 183 -3.35 1.40 -9.73
C VAL A 183 -1.94 1.57 -10.26
N ILE A 184 -0.99 0.65 -9.98
CA ILE A 184 0.44 0.92 -10.22
C ILE A 184 0.78 1.18 -11.70
N GLU A 185 0.03 0.59 -12.63
CA GLU A 185 0.17 0.79 -14.09
C GLU A 185 -0.82 1.83 -14.65
N SER A 186 -1.48 2.64 -13.81
CA SER A 186 -2.33 3.73 -14.29
C SER A 186 -1.54 4.73 -15.15
N VAL A 187 -2.07 5.09 -16.32
CA VAL A 187 -1.41 6.01 -17.27
C VAL A 187 -1.90 7.43 -17.02
N LEU A 188 -0.97 8.39 -16.91
CA LEU A 188 -1.30 9.80 -16.69
C LEU A 188 -1.80 10.46 -17.98
N PRO A 189 -2.83 11.35 -17.93
CA PRO A 189 -3.32 12.07 -19.11
C PRO A 189 -2.22 12.86 -19.86
N SER A 190 -1.25 13.43 -19.14
CA SER A 190 -0.12 14.16 -19.72
C SER A 190 0.90 13.28 -20.44
N GLU A 191 0.98 11.99 -20.08
CA GLU A 191 1.80 11.01 -20.81
C GLU A 191 1.17 10.71 -22.17
N THR A 192 -0.17 10.68 -22.26
CA THR A 192 -0.88 10.43 -23.51
C THR A 192 -0.68 11.53 -24.57
N GLU A 193 -0.79 12.82 -24.23
CA GLU A 193 -0.67 13.87 -25.26
C GLU A 193 0.78 14.11 -25.70
N ALA A 194 1.72 14.16 -24.76
CA ALA A 194 3.13 14.40 -25.07
C ALA A 194 3.81 13.18 -25.69
N ALA A 195 3.54 11.95 -25.22
CA ALA A 195 4.14 10.75 -25.78
C ALA A 195 3.56 10.42 -27.17
N VAL A 196 2.27 10.65 -27.42
CA VAL A 196 1.69 10.47 -28.77
C VAL A 196 2.24 11.51 -29.75
N PHE A 197 2.44 12.75 -29.31
CA PHE A 197 3.01 13.81 -30.16
C PHE A 197 4.49 13.56 -30.49
N LEU A 198 5.28 13.08 -29.53
CA LEU A 198 6.70 12.78 -29.72
C LEU A 198 6.92 11.47 -30.49
N ALA A 199 6.19 10.39 -30.18
CA ALA A 199 6.32 9.09 -30.84
C ALA A 199 5.97 9.15 -32.33
N LYS A 200 4.98 9.96 -32.73
CA LYS A 200 4.65 10.20 -34.15
C LYS A 200 5.74 10.91 -34.94
N ARG A 201 6.65 11.63 -34.28
CA ARG A 201 7.61 12.51 -34.96
C ARG A 201 9.00 11.90 -35.15
N ILE A 202 9.34 10.85 -34.40
CA ILE A 202 10.71 10.31 -34.34
C ILE A 202 10.79 8.82 -34.78
N SER A 203 9.68 8.16 -35.11
CA SER A 203 9.67 6.74 -35.54
C SER A 203 10.44 5.80 -34.59
N VAL A 204 10.36 6.05 -33.28
CA VAL A 204 11.01 5.23 -32.25
C VAL A 204 9.95 4.30 -31.64
N SER A 205 10.25 3.01 -31.54
CA SER A 205 9.43 2.06 -30.77
C SER A 205 9.42 2.47 -29.30
N LEU A 206 8.23 2.52 -28.69
CA LEU A 206 8.05 2.83 -27.27
C LEU A 206 8.52 1.66 -26.39
N GLU A 207 9.81 1.32 -26.42
CA GLU A 207 10.45 0.37 -25.49
C GLU A 207 10.78 1.01 -24.12
N HIS A 208 10.06 2.07 -23.72
CA HIS A 208 10.29 2.85 -22.49
C HIS A 208 9.58 2.29 -21.24
N ASP A 209 9.02 1.09 -21.32
CA ASP A 209 7.91 0.70 -20.45
C ASP A 209 8.36 0.03 -19.13
N LYS A 210 9.46 -0.75 -19.11
CA LYS A 210 9.84 -1.54 -17.91
C LYS A 210 10.33 -0.72 -16.71
N GLU A 211 10.98 0.43 -16.92
CA GLU A 211 11.45 1.24 -15.78
C GLU A 211 10.37 2.17 -15.22
N ALA A 212 9.35 2.53 -15.99
CA ALA A 212 8.34 3.50 -15.58
C ALA A 212 7.51 3.05 -14.35
N ILE A 213 7.35 1.75 -14.14
CA ILE A 213 6.65 1.22 -12.96
C ILE A 213 7.50 1.34 -11.67
N CYS A 214 8.83 1.22 -11.79
CA CYS A 214 9.77 1.51 -10.69
C CYS A 214 9.75 2.99 -10.29
N ASN A 215 9.12 3.80 -11.14
CA ASN A 215 8.89 5.21 -11.00
C ASN A 215 7.58 5.58 -10.34
N ARG A 216 7.05 4.71 -9.49
CA ARG A 216 5.78 4.95 -8.83
C ARG A 216 5.84 4.37 -7.44
N MET A 217 5.25 5.10 -6.50
CA MET A 217 4.90 4.55 -5.20
C MET A 217 3.38 4.64 -5.04
N VAL A 218 2.79 3.52 -4.66
CA VAL A 218 1.36 3.40 -4.38
C VAL A 218 1.13 3.53 -2.89
N LEU A 219 0.21 4.41 -2.53
CA LEU A 219 -0.35 4.51 -1.20
C LEU A 219 -1.75 3.91 -1.17
N VAL A 220 -1.90 2.86 -0.37
CA VAL A 220 -3.21 2.25 -0.12
C VAL A 220 -3.69 2.73 1.23
N CYS A 221 -4.54 3.76 1.21
CA CYS A 221 -4.93 4.53 2.38
C CYS A 221 -6.22 4.00 3.01
N GLY A 222 -6.17 3.58 4.27
CA GLY A 222 -7.33 3.11 5.03
C GLY A 222 -7.22 3.47 6.51
N THR A 223 -7.59 2.53 7.38
CA THR A 223 -7.33 2.63 8.83
C THR A 223 -5.83 2.80 9.11
N SER A 224 -5.01 2.08 8.34
CA SER A 224 -3.57 2.25 8.17
C SER A 224 -3.25 2.57 6.71
N THR A 225 -2.02 2.97 6.41
CA THR A 225 -1.59 3.21 5.02
C THR A 225 -0.38 2.35 4.69
N CYS A 226 -0.41 1.65 3.56
CA CYS A 226 0.74 0.91 3.02
C CYS A 226 1.37 1.68 1.86
N HIS A 227 2.70 1.73 1.82
CA HIS A 227 3.51 2.44 0.82
C HIS A 227 4.28 1.41 0.00
N MET A 228 3.85 1.16 -1.22
CA MET A 228 4.40 0.10 -2.04
C MET A 228 5.16 0.66 -3.24
N ALA A 229 6.40 0.23 -3.41
CA ALA A 229 7.22 0.54 -4.57
C ALA A 229 7.85 -0.74 -5.11
N VAL A 230 8.08 -0.79 -6.42
CA VAL A 230 8.70 -1.96 -7.07
C VAL A 230 10.05 -1.60 -7.66
N SER A 231 10.96 -2.56 -7.72
CA SER A 231 12.29 -2.41 -8.32
C SER A 231 12.70 -3.69 -9.05
N GLN A 232 13.49 -3.56 -10.11
CA GLN A 232 14.14 -4.71 -10.74
C GLN A 232 15.33 -5.22 -9.94
N LYS A 233 15.87 -4.39 -9.03
CA LYS A 233 16.99 -4.73 -8.16
C LYS A 233 16.48 -5.08 -6.77
N LYS A 234 17.17 -6.02 -6.12
CA LYS A 234 16.98 -6.36 -4.72
C LYS A 234 17.47 -5.19 -3.85
N LEU A 235 16.55 -4.44 -3.24
CA LEU A 235 16.84 -3.29 -2.39
C LEU A 235 16.48 -3.59 -0.94
N PHE A 236 17.48 -3.76 -0.09
CA PHE A 236 17.29 -3.86 1.36
C PHE A 236 17.28 -2.46 1.95
N ILE A 237 16.21 -2.14 2.67
CA ILE A 237 16.00 -0.81 3.23
C ILE A 237 15.73 -1.00 4.72
N PRO A 238 16.61 -0.50 5.59
CA PRO A 238 16.47 -0.70 7.04
C PRO A 238 15.07 -0.26 7.52
N GLY A 239 14.42 -1.09 8.31
CA GLY A 239 13.09 -0.80 8.86
C GLY A 239 11.93 -0.82 7.87
N VAL A 240 12.14 -1.24 6.62
CA VAL A 240 11.07 -1.36 5.60
C VAL A 240 10.96 -2.82 5.17
N TRP A 241 9.76 -3.33 5.01
CA TRP A 241 9.57 -4.72 4.59
C TRP A 241 9.92 -4.91 3.12
N GLY A 242 10.34 -6.13 2.80
CA GLY A 242 10.92 -6.49 1.53
C GLY A 242 12.46 -6.44 1.55
N PRO A 243 13.10 -6.74 0.42
CA PRO A 243 12.51 -6.83 -0.92
C PRO A 243 11.82 -8.19 -1.16
N PHE A 244 10.53 -8.20 -1.48
CA PHE A 244 9.77 -9.42 -1.77
C PHE A 244 9.65 -9.67 -3.27
N TRP A 245 10.21 -10.78 -3.76
CA TRP A 245 10.19 -11.09 -5.19
C TRP A 245 8.81 -11.51 -5.68
N SER A 246 8.33 -10.89 -6.76
CA SER A 246 7.06 -11.20 -7.44
C SER A 246 5.84 -11.17 -6.51
N ALA A 247 5.91 -10.44 -5.40
CA ALA A 247 4.85 -10.38 -4.39
C ALA A 247 3.61 -9.60 -4.84
N MET A 248 3.79 -8.66 -5.78
CA MET A 248 2.70 -7.81 -6.30
C MET A 248 2.75 -7.71 -7.82
N VAL A 249 3.92 -7.40 -8.39
CA VAL A 249 4.14 -7.34 -9.84
C VAL A 249 5.13 -8.44 -10.22
N PRO A 250 4.80 -9.32 -11.19
CA PRO A 250 5.69 -10.38 -11.65
C PRO A 250 7.06 -9.84 -12.10
N GLU A 251 8.13 -10.51 -11.68
CA GLU A 251 9.52 -10.18 -12.02
C GLU A 251 10.05 -8.87 -11.40
N TYR A 252 9.37 -8.33 -10.39
CA TYR A 252 9.86 -7.19 -9.61
C TYR A 252 9.97 -7.54 -8.13
N TRP A 253 10.91 -6.88 -7.47
CA TRP A 253 11.04 -6.82 -6.03
C TRP A 253 10.09 -5.75 -5.47
N LEU A 254 9.24 -6.14 -4.54
CA LEU A 254 8.36 -5.25 -3.80
C LEU A 254 9.05 -4.75 -2.53
N THR A 255 9.01 -3.44 -2.31
CA THR A 255 9.25 -2.81 -1.02
C THR A 255 7.91 -2.39 -0.44
N GLU A 256 7.65 -2.78 0.80
CA GLU A 256 6.42 -2.47 1.53
C GLU A 256 6.75 -1.64 2.78
N GLY A 257 6.47 -0.35 2.67
CA GLY A 257 6.39 0.56 3.80
C GLY A 257 5.00 0.63 4.41
N GLY A 258 4.87 1.26 5.57
CA GLY A 258 3.53 1.60 6.06
C GLY A 258 3.46 2.39 7.35
N GLN A 259 2.33 3.06 7.54
CA GLN A 259 1.99 3.78 8.75
C GLN A 259 0.87 3.03 9.48
N SER A 260 1.13 2.61 10.72
CA SER A 260 0.24 1.73 11.49
C SER A 260 -1.13 2.33 11.77
N ALA A 261 -1.23 3.65 11.90
CA ALA A 261 -2.50 4.37 12.09
C ALA A 261 -2.50 5.64 11.22
N THR A 262 -3.44 5.71 10.29
CA THR A 262 -3.68 6.91 9.47
C THR A 262 -5.14 7.32 9.56
N GLY A 263 -6.07 6.56 8.97
CA GLY A 263 -7.50 6.80 9.12
C GLY A 263 -7.94 6.63 10.57
N ALA A 264 -7.45 5.58 11.22
CA ALA A 264 -7.73 5.32 12.64
C ALA A 264 -7.19 6.44 13.56
N LEU A 265 -6.09 7.11 13.18
CA LEU A 265 -5.60 8.27 13.93
C LEU A 265 -6.54 9.47 13.77
N LEU A 266 -7.01 9.75 12.55
CA LEU A 266 -7.94 10.84 12.30
C LEU A 266 -9.28 10.60 13.02
N ASP A 267 -9.81 9.38 12.94
CA ASP A 267 -11.01 8.97 13.67
C ASP A 267 -10.78 9.15 15.17
N HIS A 268 -9.65 8.68 15.71
CA HIS A 268 -9.32 8.84 17.12
C HIS A 268 -9.25 10.31 17.58
N ILE A 269 -8.61 11.19 16.80
CA ILE A 269 -8.54 12.64 17.11
C ILE A 269 -9.94 13.27 17.12
N ILE A 270 -10.81 12.86 16.20
CA ILE A 270 -12.18 13.37 16.11
C ILE A 270 -13.04 12.83 17.25
N GLU A 271 -13.00 11.52 17.52
CA GLU A 271 -13.83 10.84 18.51
C GLU A 271 -13.44 11.19 19.95
N SER A 272 -12.15 11.45 20.21
CA SER A 272 -11.65 11.78 21.55
C SER A 272 -11.88 13.23 21.96
N HIS A 273 -12.24 14.12 21.03
CA HIS A 273 -12.41 15.54 21.32
C HIS A 273 -13.80 15.87 21.88
N GLY A 274 -13.89 16.78 22.85
CA GLY A 274 -15.16 17.15 23.50
C GLY A 274 -16.24 17.71 22.54
N ALA A 275 -15.83 18.26 21.40
CA ALA A 275 -16.73 18.75 20.35
C ALA A 275 -17.26 17.68 19.38
N SER A 276 -16.84 16.41 19.53
CA SER A 276 -17.13 15.33 18.57
C SER A 276 -18.62 15.13 18.29
N THR A 277 -19.43 15.07 19.34
CA THR A 277 -20.88 14.82 19.24
C THR A 277 -21.61 15.97 18.55
N VAL A 278 -21.23 17.21 18.88
CA VAL A 278 -21.78 18.43 18.27
C VAL A 278 -21.45 18.46 16.78
N LEU A 279 -20.20 18.20 16.44
CA LEU A 279 -19.71 18.17 15.06
C LEU A 279 -20.41 17.07 14.25
N ALA A 280 -20.57 15.87 14.81
CA ALA A 280 -21.25 14.75 14.17
C ALA A 280 -22.73 15.07 13.87
N ASN A 281 -23.45 15.64 14.84
CA ASN A 281 -24.84 16.07 14.66
C ASN A 281 -24.96 17.15 13.57
N ARG A 282 -24.02 18.10 13.54
CA ARG A 282 -23.99 19.17 12.55
C ARG A 282 -23.68 18.63 11.15
N ALA A 283 -22.77 17.69 11.02
CA ALA A 283 -22.47 17.00 9.75
C ALA A 283 -23.69 16.22 9.24
N ALA A 284 -24.35 15.45 10.13
CA ALA A 284 -25.57 14.71 9.81
C ALA A 284 -26.72 15.63 9.37
N SER A 285 -26.89 16.79 10.02
CA SER A 285 -27.92 17.78 9.65
C SER A 285 -27.72 18.39 8.26
N GLN A 286 -26.50 18.34 7.73
CA GLN A 286 -26.12 18.85 6.41
C GLN A 286 -25.97 17.74 5.37
N ASP A 287 -26.19 16.47 5.73
CA ASP A 287 -25.97 15.29 4.89
C ASP A 287 -24.54 15.24 4.29
N ILE A 288 -23.55 15.64 5.09
CA ILE A 288 -22.12 15.60 4.71
C ILE A 288 -21.32 14.77 5.71
N SER A 289 -20.14 14.32 5.28
CA SER A 289 -19.21 13.64 6.19
C SER A 289 -18.58 14.62 7.20
N VAL A 290 -18.18 14.11 8.36
CA VAL A 290 -17.45 14.89 9.37
C VAL A 290 -16.17 15.50 8.78
N PHE A 291 -15.45 14.74 7.95
CA PHE A 291 -14.26 15.23 7.24
C PHE A 291 -14.58 16.42 6.33
N GLU A 292 -15.69 16.37 5.60
CA GLU A 292 -16.10 17.47 4.71
C GLU A 292 -16.46 18.73 5.52
N LEU A 293 -17.15 18.56 6.65
CA LEU A 293 -17.45 19.67 7.55
C LEU A 293 -16.17 20.31 8.11
N LEU A 294 -15.24 19.50 8.60
CA LEU A 294 -13.93 19.98 9.08
C LEU A 294 -13.15 20.71 7.98
N ASN A 295 -13.14 20.18 6.77
CA ASN A 295 -12.47 20.81 5.63
C ASN A 295 -13.10 22.19 5.28
N LYS A 296 -14.43 22.30 5.31
CA LYS A 296 -15.15 23.58 5.13
C LYS A 296 -14.82 24.58 6.24
N MET A 297 -14.72 24.11 7.48
CA MET A 297 -14.34 24.93 8.64
C MET A 297 -12.91 25.47 8.51
N LEU A 298 -11.96 24.63 8.13
CA LEU A 298 -10.57 25.04 7.89
C LEU A 298 -10.47 26.12 6.82
N GLU A 299 -11.18 25.96 5.70
CA GLU A 299 -11.17 26.98 4.65
C GLU A 299 -11.80 28.31 5.12
N THR A 300 -12.88 28.24 5.90
CA THR A 300 -13.50 29.42 6.53
C THR A 300 -12.51 30.12 7.46
N MET A 301 -11.82 29.37 8.32
CA MET A 301 -10.81 29.91 9.24
C MET A 301 -9.63 30.55 8.51
N ARG A 302 -9.16 29.93 7.41
CA ARG A 302 -8.10 30.50 6.55
C ARG A 302 -8.49 31.89 6.04
N VAL A 303 -9.74 32.04 5.57
CA VAL A 303 -10.26 33.31 5.06
C VAL A 303 -10.42 34.33 6.20
N GLU A 304 -11.01 33.93 7.33
CA GLU A 304 -11.19 34.80 8.51
C GLU A 304 -9.86 35.35 9.05
N GLN A 305 -8.80 34.55 9.02
CA GLN A 305 -7.46 34.93 9.50
C GLN A 305 -6.58 35.54 8.40
N ASN A 306 -7.09 35.72 7.19
CA ASN A 306 -6.37 36.26 6.04
C ASN A 306 -5.06 35.51 5.72
N LEU A 307 -5.08 34.18 5.82
CA LEU A 307 -3.93 33.32 5.53
C LEU A 307 -3.91 32.90 4.05
N SER A 308 -2.71 32.77 3.48
CA SER A 308 -2.53 32.43 2.05
C SER A 308 -2.91 30.99 1.70
N PHE A 309 -2.78 30.05 2.64
CA PHE A 309 -3.03 28.62 2.42
C PHE A 309 -3.51 27.96 3.72
N VAL A 310 -4.32 26.90 3.62
CA VAL A 310 -4.92 26.20 4.77
C VAL A 310 -3.86 25.67 5.73
N ALA A 311 -2.76 25.13 5.21
CA ALA A 311 -1.69 24.55 6.03
C ALA A 311 -1.12 25.50 7.10
N ALA A 312 -1.17 26.82 6.87
CA ALA A 312 -0.67 27.85 7.78
C ALA A 312 -1.45 27.92 9.11
N LEU A 313 -2.70 27.43 9.14
CA LEU A 313 -3.54 27.44 10.35
C LEU A 313 -2.94 26.66 11.54
N THR A 314 -1.96 25.80 11.27
CA THR A 314 -1.31 24.95 12.28
C THR A 314 0.12 25.39 12.55
N GLU A 315 0.43 26.68 12.44
CA GLU A 315 1.79 27.19 12.65
C GLU A 315 2.34 26.84 14.04
N ASP A 316 1.49 26.83 15.05
CA ASP A 316 1.85 26.50 16.43
C ASP A 316 1.45 25.07 16.86
N VAL A 317 0.74 24.32 16.00
CA VAL A 317 0.22 22.99 16.32
C VAL A 317 0.94 21.91 15.50
N HIS A 318 1.53 20.94 16.19
CA HIS A 318 2.30 19.87 15.56
C HIS A 318 1.94 18.51 16.14
N VAL A 319 1.81 17.51 15.27
CA VAL A 319 1.46 16.15 15.66
C VAL A 319 2.50 15.16 15.15
N LEU A 320 3.06 14.39 16.07
CA LEU A 320 3.77 13.14 15.76
C LEU A 320 2.73 12.02 15.73
N PRO A 321 2.50 11.34 14.59
CA PRO A 321 1.32 10.50 14.37
C PRO A 321 1.44 9.06 14.94
N ASP A 322 2.52 8.72 15.63
CA ASP A 322 2.81 7.35 16.09
C ASP A 322 2.01 6.92 17.33
N PHE A 323 0.69 7.16 17.34
CA PHE A 323 -0.22 6.80 18.43
C PHE A 323 -0.29 5.27 18.64
N HIS A 324 0.00 4.50 17.59
CA HIS A 324 0.05 3.04 17.60
C HIS A 324 1.46 2.50 17.32
N GLY A 325 2.50 3.24 17.72
CA GLY A 325 3.89 2.89 17.39
C GLY A 325 4.26 3.24 15.95
N ASN A 326 5.54 3.13 15.66
CA ASN A 326 6.08 3.31 14.32
C ASN A 326 6.35 1.93 13.69
N ARG A 327 5.94 1.74 12.44
CA ARG A 327 6.21 0.48 11.71
C ARG A 327 7.68 0.34 11.32
N TYR A 328 8.42 1.44 11.27
CA TYR A 328 9.82 1.51 10.86
C TYR A 328 10.77 1.31 12.05
N LEU A 329 11.78 0.50 11.81
CA LEU A 329 12.78 0.08 12.80
C LEU A 329 14.15 0.71 12.50
N VAL A 330 14.20 2.04 12.28
CA VAL A 330 15.47 2.73 12.01
C VAL A 330 15.84 3.64 13.15
N THR A 331 16.86 3.26 13.93
CA THR A 331 17.51 4.12 14.92
C THR A 331 18.83 4.62 14.35
N ASN A 332 18.79 5.51 13.34
CA ASN A 332 19.99 6.22 12.89
C ASN A 332 19.74 7.73 12.86
N ASN A 333 20.82 8.52 12.86
CA ASN A 333 20.72 9.99 12.94
C ASN A 333 20.04 10.61 11.71
N SER A 334 20.07 9.91 10.57
CA SER A 334 19.52 10.42 9.30
C SER A 334 18.00 10.27 9.22
N PHE A 335 17.44 9.21 9.81
CA PHE A 335 16.01 8.85 9.82
C PHE A 335 15.62 8.26 11.20
N PRO A 336 15.54 9.11 12.25
CA PRO A 336 15.24 8.63 13.59
C PRO A 336 13.78 8.16 13.67
N THR A 337 13.58 6.87 13.90
CA THR A 337 12.29 6.23 14.17
C THR A 337 12.45 5.29 15.36
N TYR A 338 11.34 5.01 16.05
CA TYR A 338 11.37 4.12 17.20
C TYR A 338 10.13 3.23 17.21
N PRO A 339 10.25 1.90 17.33
CA PRO A 339 9.10 1.01 17.18
C PRO A 339 8.05 1.25 18.27
N LYS A 340 8.51 1.50 19.51
CA LYS A 340 7.65 1.81 20.65
C LYS A 340 7.35 3.32 20.77
N ALA A 341 7.52 4.09 19.68
CA ALA A 341 7.17 5.50 19.63
C ALA A 341 5.70 5.69 20.03
N LYS A 342 5.41 6.86 20.61
CA LYS A 342 4.07 7.28 21.00
C LYS A 342 3.74 8.59 20.31
N GLY A 343 2.44 8.81 20.15
CA GLY A 343 1.90 10.07 19.65
C GLY A 343 2.32 11.26 20.50
N VAL A 344 2.61 12.39 19.87
CA VAL A 344 2.89 13.66 20.54
C VAL A 344 2.02 14.72 19.89
N ILE A 345 1.33 15.51 20.72
CA ILE A 345 0.64 16.71 20.28
C ILE A 345 1.34 17.90 20.97
N TYR A 346 1.86 18.82 20.17
CA TYR A 346 2.50 20.05 20.62
C TYR A 346 1.63 21.25 20.24
N GLY A 347 1.60 22.27 21.11
CA GLY A 347 0.81 23.49 20.89
C GLY A 347 -0.63 23.44 21.42
N LEU A 348 -0.88 22.64 22.47
CA LEU A 348 -2.21 22.56 23.10
C LEU A 348 -2.55 23.86 23.85
N THR A 349 -3.80 24.28 23.74
CA THR A 349 -4.41 25.39 24.50
C THR A 349 -5.60 24.86 25.31
N LEU A 350 -6.25 25.72 26.10
CA LEU A 350 -7.48 25.39 26.82
C LEU A 350 -8.74 25.47 25.93
N ASP A 351 -8.60 25.72 24.62
CA ASP A 351 -9.73 25.78 23.70
C ASP A 351 -10.29 24.37 23.44
N THR A 352 -11.59 24.19 23.63
CA THR A 352 -12.32 22.94 23.37
C THR A 352 -13.35 23.08 22.25
N SER A 353 -13.26 24.15 21.46
CA SER A 353 -14.21 24.47 20.39
C SER A 353 -14.09 23.53 19.18
N GLU A 354 -15.11 23.55 18.30
CA GLU A 354 -15.03 22.87 17.00
C GLU A 354 -13.86 23.40 16.14
N LYS A 355 -13.49 24.69 16.30
CA LYS A 355 -12.35 25.29 15.59
C LYS A 355 -11.04 24.64 16.02
N GLN A 356 -10.86 24.40 17.33
CA GLN A 356 -9.67 23.71 17.81
C GLN A 356 -9.59 22.25 17.35
N LEU A 357 -10.74 21.55 17.31
CA LEU A 357 -10.78 20.21 16.71
C LEU A 357 -10.35 20.23 15.24
N ALA A 358 -10.80 21.21 14.46
CA ALA A 358 -10.38 21.35 13.07
C ALA A 358 -8.86 21.55 12.94
N LEU A 359 -8.24 22.36 13.81
CA LEU A 359 -6.78 22.55 13.84
C LEU A 359 -6.03 21.27 14.22
N LEU A 360 -6.49 20.53 15.24
CA LEU A 360 -5.89 19.25 15.63
C LEU A 360 -6.00 18.21 14.51
N TYR A 361 -7.16 18.13 13.86
CA TYR A 361 -7.38 17.28 12.70
C TYR A 361 -6.43 17.64 11.55
N LEU A 362 -6.29 18.93 11.19
CA LEU A 362 -5.34 19.36 10.15
C LEU A 362 -3.89 19.03 10.53
N ALA A 363 -3.51 19.28 11.78
CA ALA A 363 -2.16 18.96 12.26
C ALA A 363 -1.88 17.45 12.23
N ALA A 364 -2.89 16.61 12.52
CA ALA A 364 -2.79 15.16 12.38
C ALA A 364 -2.65 14.71 10.92
N VAL A 365 -3.44 15.30 10.00
CA VAL A 365 -3.29 15.08 8.55
C VAL A 365 -1.87 15.41 8.09
N GLN A 366 -1.33 16.55 8.52
CA GLN A 366 0.03 16.95 8.21
C GLN A 366 1.07 16.01 8.85
N GLY A 367 0.87 15.59 10.10
CA GLY A 367 1.70 14.60 10.78
C GLY A 367 1.82 13.30 9.98
N ILE A 368 0.68 12.78 9.49
CA ILE A 368 0.64 11.60 8.62
C ILE A 368 1.41 11.85 7.32
N ALA A 369 1.23 13.01 6.69
CA ALA A 369 1.92 13.38 5.45
C ALA A 369 3.44 13.54 5.65
N TYR A 370 3.90 14.10 6.77
CA TYR A 370 5.33 14.16 7.12
C TYR A 370 5.91 12.76 7.34
N GLY A 371 5.14 11.85 7.95
CA GLY A 371 5.50 10.43 8.02
C GLY A 371 5.66 9.81 6.63
N THR A 372 4.73 10.07 5.71
CA THR A 372 4.87 9.61 4.31
C THR A 372 6.10 10.21 3.63
N ARG A 373 6.37 11.51 3.81
CA ARG A 373 7.59 12.14 3.28
C ARG A 373 8.85 11.45 3.78
N HIS A 374 8.89 11.14 5.07
CA HIS A 374 10.00 10.43 5.70
C HIS A 374 10.23 9.05 5.05
N ILE A 375 9.16 8.31 4.78
CA ILE A 375 9.20 7.00 4.11
C ILE A 375 9.75 7.13 2.69
N VAL A 376 9.23 8.09 1.92
CA VAL A 376 9.65 8.33 0.54
C VAL A 376 11.12 8.71 0.47
N GLU A 377 11.56 9.66 1.31
CA GLU A 377 12.95 10.09 1.40
C GLU A 377 13.89 8.93 1.80
N HIS A 378 13.48 8.09 2.76
CA HIS A 378 14.26 6.93 3.20
C HIS A 378 14.38 5.86 2.11
N CYS A 379 13.29 5.55 1.41
CA CYS A 379 13.32 4.62 0.28
C CYS A 379 14.26 5.14 -0.83
N ASN A 380 14.19 6.43 -1.14
CA ASN A 380 15.04 7.06 -2.16
C ASN A 380 16.52 7.04 -1.79
N ALA A 381 16.84 7.30 -0.53
CA ALA A 381 18.21 7.25 -0.03
C ALA A 381 18.82 5.84 -0.16
N ASN A 382 18.00 4.79 -0.23
CA ASN A 382 18.42 3.39 -0.31
C ASN A 382 18.21 2.77 -1.70
N GLY A 383 18.17 3.60 -2.75
CA GLY A 383 18.29 3.14 -4.14
C GLY A 383 16.96 2.93 -4.87
N HIS A 384 15.82 3.11 -4.21
CA HIS A 384 14.62 3.44 -4.97
C HIS A 384 14.85 4.77 -5.67
N LYS A 385 14.30 4.90 -6.86
CA LYS A 385 14.42 6.15 -7.60
C LYS A 385 13.15 6.99 -7.47
N VAL A 386 12.24 6.72 -6.51
CA VAL A 386 10.92 7.38 -6.34
C VAL A 386 11.07 8.90 -6.15
N ILE A 387 11.39 9.61 -7.22
CA ILE A 387 11.84 10.98 -7.15
C ILE A 387 10.70 11.87 -6.65
N ALA A 388 10.99 12.50 -5.51
CA ALA A 388 10.37 13.74 -5.11
C ALA A 388 10.97 14.90 -5.93
N CYS A 389 10.41 15.20 -7.12
CA CYS A 389 10.80 16.40 -7.88
C CYS A 389 9.65 17.38 -8.05
N ILE A 390 9.91 18.54 -7.45
CA ILE A 390 9.44 19.88 -7.78
C ILE A 390 9.40 20.06 -9.30
N LEU A 391 8.21 20.18 -9.89
CA LEU A 391 8.05 20.74 -11.24
C LEU A 391 7.25 22.03 -11.14
N GLY A 392 7.99 23.11 -10.88
CA GLY A 392 7.53 24.45 -11.22
C GLY A 392 7.46 24.55 -12.74
N TRP A 393 6.26 24.68 -13.28
CA TRP A 393 6.05 25.12 -14.65
C TRP A 393 5.77 26.63 -14.63
N ASN A 394 6.76 27.42 -15.06
CA ASN A 394 6.54 28.74 -15.62
C ASN A 394 7.05 28.73 -17.06
N VAL A 395 6.16 29.07 -17.98
CA VAL A 395 6.48 29.34 -19.38
C VAL A 395 6.94 30.79 -19.46
N LEU A 396 8.02 31.03 -20.22
CA LEU A 396 8.64 32.31 -20.60
C LEU A 396 9.63 32.95 -19.60
N ASN A 397 10.89 32.52 -19.64
CA ASN A 397 11.99 33.37 -20.13
C ASN A 397 13.31 32.59 -20.18
N PHE A 398 14.05 32.81 -21.27
CA PHE A 398 15.36 32.23 -21.57
C PHE A 398 16.42 32.68 -20.55
N HIS A 399 17.42 31.80 -20.33
CA HIS A 399 18.68 32.03 -19.60
C HIS A 399 18.59 32.17 -18.07
N PHE A 400 18.68 31.04 -17.35
CA PHE A 400 19.69 30.75 -16.32
C PHE A 400 19.44 29.36 -15.73
N VAL A 401 20.50 28.73 -15.21
CA VAL A 401 20.60 27.38 -14.61
C VAL A 401 20.88 26.23 -15.60
N PHE A 402 22.03 26.34 -16.26
CA PHE A 402 22.91 25.18 -16.44
C PHE A 402 23.56 24.89 -15.09
N THR A 403 23.37 23.66 -14.58
CA THR A 403 24.24 22.85 -13.69
C THR A 403 23.34 21.92 -12.86
N LEU A 404 22.84 20.85 -13.48
CA LEU A 404 22.33 19.60 -12.85
C LEU A 404 21.95 18.60 -13.98
N LEU A 405 22.91 18.38 -14.89
CA LEU A 405 22.87 17.32 -15.88
C LEU A 405 23.99 16.35 -15.53
N GLU A 406 23.67 15.31 -14.77
CA GLU A 406 24.39 14.02 -14.76
C GLU A 406 23.66 13.02 -13.83
N SER A 407 22.51 12.50 -14.30
CA SER A 407 22.06 11.10 -14.10
C SER A 407 20.61 10.94 -14.58
N ASN A 408 20.44 10.18 -15.66
CA ASN A 408 19.18 9.81 -16.28
C ASN A 408 18.35 8.84 -15.40
N CYS A 409 17.12 9.26 -15.04
CA CYS A 409 15.88 8.49 -14.85
C CYS A 409 14.98 9.29 -13.89
N LYS A 410 13.94 9.96 -14.40
CA LYS A 410 13.04 10.80 -13.60
C LYS A 410 11.71 10.11 -13.31
N ILE A 411 11.29 10.22 -12.06
CA ILE A 411 10.02 9.74 -11.50
C ILE A 411 9.27 10.98 -10.97
N ASN A 412 7.95 11.04 -11.13
CA ASN A 412 7.15 12.26 -10.97
C ASN A 412 5.77 12.05 -10.31
N THR A 413 5.41 10.84 -9.87
CA THR A 413 4.00 10.50 -9.54
C THR A 413 3.83 9.57 -8.33
N LEU A 414 3.00 9.99 -7.38
CA LEU A 414 2.44 9.12 -6.32
C LEU A 414 1.01 8.71 -6.67
N LEU A 415 0.66 7.46 -6.42
CA LEU A 415 -0.68 6.93 -6.70
C LEU A 415 -1.39 6.66 -5.37
N ALA A 416 -2.63 7.11 -5.22
CA ALA A 416 -3.41 6.83 -4.02
C ALA A 416 -4.73 6.13 -4.33
N CYS A 417 -5.08 5.16 -3.48
CA CYS A 417 -6.41 4.56 -3.42
C CYS A 417 -6.86 4.37 -1.96
N GLY A 418 -8.13 4.01 -1.75
CA GLY A 418 -8.68 3.78 -0.40
C GLY A 418 -9.50 4.95 0.17
N GLY A 419 -10.04 4.79 1.38
CA GLY A 419 -11.06 5.69 1.95
C GLY A 419 -10.60 7.14 2.12
N LEU A 420 -9.35 7.33 2.57
CA LEU A 420 -8.77 8.66 2.80
C LEU A 420 -8.46 9.42 1.51
N SER A 421 -8.30 8.73 0.37
CA SER A 421 -8.06 9.42 -0.90
C SER A 421 -9.26 10.25 -1.37
N LYS A 422 -10.41 10.09 -0.70
CA LYS A 422 -11.62 10.92 -0.89
C LYS A 422 -11.56 12.27 -0.19
N ASN A 423 -10.53 12.52 0.62
CA ASN A 423 -10.42 13.73 1.41
C ASN A 423 -9.48 14.72 0.71
N SER A 424 -10.04 15.83 0.23
CA SER A 424 -9.30 16.81 -0.60
C SER A 424 -8.15 17.46 0.16
N ILE A 425 -8.35 17.88 1.42
CA ILE A 425 -7.28 18.46 2.24
C ILE A 425 -6.20 17.40 2.50
N PHE A 426 -6.59 16.17 2.85
CA PHE A 426 -5.62 15.09 3.05
C PHE A 426 -4.71 14.92 1.82
N MET A 427 -5.29 14.86 0.62
CA MET A 427 -4.53 14.67 -0.61
C MET A 427 -3.69 15.91 -0.98
N GLN A 428 -4.20 17.12 -0.80
CA GLN A 428 -3.45 18.35 -1.11
C GLN A 428 -2.26 18.54 -0.15
N GLU A 429 -2.45 18.32 1.16
CA GLU A 429 -1.36 18.41 2.14
C GLU A 429 -0.26 17.37 1.85
N HIS A 430 -0.63 16.15 1.43
CA HIS A 430 0.34 15.16 0.97
C HIS A 430 1.09 15.62 -0.28
N ALA A 431 0.41 16.21 -1.26
CA ALA A 431 1.05 16.78 -2.45
C ALA A 431 2.05 17.88 -2.10
N ASP A 432 1.65 18.79 -1.22
CA ASP A 432 2.44 19.95 -0.82
C ASP A 432 3.67 19.56 0.03
N ILE A 433 3.50 18.62 0.97
CA ILE A 433 4.54 18.20 1.90
C ILE A 433 5.61 17.36 1.21
N ILE A 434 5.20 16.42 0.36
CA ILE A 434 6.12 15.51 -0.34
C ILE A 434 6.67 16.14 -1.62
N ALA A 435 6.04 17.24 -2.08
CA ALA A 435 6.37 17.96 -3.31
C ALA A 435 6.33 17.06 -4.57
N VAL A 436 5.31 16.19 -4.64
CA VAL A 436 5.05 15.28 -5.78
C VAL A 436 3.60 15.37 -6.22
N SER A 437 3.37 15.21 -7.53
CA SER A 437 2.01 15.14 -8.06
C SER A 437 1.35 13.80 -7.72
N TRP A 438 0.09 13.85 -7.32
CA TRP A 438 -0.69 12.69 -6.94
C TRP A 438 -1.68 12.35 -8.03
N ALA A 439 -1.57 11.15 -8.58
CA ALA A 439 -2.63 10.58 -9.39
C ALA A 439 -3.63 9.84 -8.49
N LEU A 440 -4.85 10.35 -8.49
CA LEU A 440 -6.01 9.72 -7.93
C LEU A 440 -6.74 8.98 -9.04
N SER A 441 -7.00 7.70 -8.82
CA SER A 441 -7.99 7.05 -9.66
C SER A 441 -9.40 7.37 -9.13
N LEU A 442 -10.14 8.07 -9.96
CA LEU A 442 -11.54 8.40 -9.81
C LEU A 442 -12.38 7.39 -10.61
N GLU A 443 -13.54 7.05 -10.07
CA GLU A 443 -14.57 6.35 -10.84
C GLU A 443 -15.76 7.32 -10.98
N SER A 444 -16.22 7.55 -12.22
CA SER A 444 -17.52 8.18 -12.44
C SER A 444 -18.58 7.09 -12.60
N CYS A 445 -19.72 7.28 -11.93
CA CYS A 445 -20.91 6.45 -12.11
C CYS A 445 -21.96 7.33 -12.78
N THR A 446 -22.35 7.01 -14.01
CA THR A 446 -23.56 7.62 -14.58
C THR A 446 -24.77 6.88 -14.05
N ARG A 447 -25.74 7.61 -13.50
CA ARG A 447 -27.01 7.05 -13.02
C ARG A 447 -28.13 7.64 -13.85
N ARG A 448 -28.93 6.79 -14.50
CA ARG A 448 -30.16 7.22 -15.15
C ARG A 448 -31.25 7.35 -14.09
N ASN A 449 -31.78 8.55 -13.90
CA ASN A 449 -32.91 8.78 -13.01
C ASN A 449 -34.01 9.52 -13.78
N ARG A 450 -35.17 8.88 -13.98
CA ARG A 450 -36.35 9.44 -14.68
C ARG A 450 -36.01 10.16 -16.02
N GLY A 451 -35.18 9.54 -16.85
CA GLY A 451 -34.82 10.10 -18.17
C GLY A 451 -33.75 11.19 -18.18
N ARG A 452 -33.23 11.62 -17.02
CA ARG A 452 -31.99 12.41 -16.92
C ARG A 452 -30.80 11.48 -16.71
N VAL A 453 -29.71 11.75 -17.43
CA VAL A 453 -28.40 11.19 -17.17
C VAL A 453 -27.70 12.14 -16.21
N GLU A 454 -27.45 11.72 -14.98
CA GLU A 454 -26.57 12.44 -14.05
C GLU A 454 -25.25 11.69 -13.98
N GLU A 455 -24.15 12.38 -14.33
CA GLU A 455 -22.80 11.89 -14.10
C GLU A 455 -22.40 12.24 -12.66
N ILE A 456 -22.16 11.21 -11.85
CA ILE A 456 -21.75 11.36 -10.46
C ILE A 456 -20.30 10.87 -10.35
N THR A 457 -19.35 11.81 -10.37
CA THR A 457 -17.94 11.52 -10.07
C THR A 457 -17.74 11.40 -8.57
N LYS A 458 -17.39 10.21 -8.07
CA LYS A 458 -17.12 9.97 -6.65
C LYS A 458 -15.68 9.48 -6.48
N MET A 459 -14.95 10.00 -5.50
CA MET A 459 -13.61 9.51 -5.18
C MET A 459 -13.68 8.03 -4.75
N ALA A 460 -12.88 7.17 -5.40
CA ALA A 460 -13.11 5.72 -5.50
C ALA A 460 -12.34 4.89 -4.46
N GLY A 461 -12.54 5.18 -3.18
CA GLY A 461 -11.79 4.48 -2.13
C GLY A 461 -12.11 2.98 -1.95
N THR A 462 -13.36 2.54 -2.15
CA THR A 462 -13.80 1.18 -1.78
C THR A 462 -13.97 0.22 -2.96
N LYS A 463 -13.90 0.69 -4.21
CA LYS A 463 -14.15 -0.14 -5.40
C LYS A 463 -12.89 -0.68 -6.09
N LYS A 464 -11.74 -0.04 -5.88
CA LYS A 464 -10.41 -0.46 -6.34
C LYS A 464 -9.99 -1.90 -6.00
N LYS A 465 -10.33 -2.38 -4.79
CA LYS A 465 -10.06 -3.79 -4.40
C LYS A 465 -10.82 -4.77 -5.31
N LYS A 466 -12.03 -4.41 -5.76
CA LYS A 466 -12.81 -5.24 -6.72
C LYS A 466 -12.20 -5.20 -8.12
N GLU A 467 -11.65 -4.06 -8.54
CA GLU A 467 -10.95 -3.94 -9.83
C GLU A 467 -9.71 -4.84 -9.90
N SER A 468 -8.91 -4.89 -8.82
CA SER A 468 -7.75 -5.78 -8.77
C SER A 468 -8.11 -7.26 -8.81
N ALA A 469 -9.18 -7.68 -8.12
CA ALA A 469 -9.71 -9.03 -8.22
C ALA A 469 -10.23 -9.32 -9.65
N ALA A 470 -10.81 -8.33 -10.32
CA ALA A 470 -11.23 -8.45 -11.72
C ALA A 470 -10.05 -8.52 -12.69
N ILE A 471 -8.95 -7.78 -12.45
CA ILE A 471 -7.70 -7.86 -13.21
C ILE A 471 -7.14 -9.29 -13.11
N LEU A 472 -7.03 -9.84 -11.90
CA LEU A 472 -6.56 -11.21 -11.67
C LEU A 472 -7.51 -12.23 -12.31
N GLY A 473 -8.82 -12.01 -12.21
CA GLY A 473 -9.84 -12.83 -12.85
C GLY A 473 -9.74 -12.81 -14.38
N ALA A 474 -9.46 -11.65 -14.99
CA ALA A 474 -9.29 -11.51 -16.43
C ALA A 474 -8.03 -12.19 -16.95
N VAL A 475 -6.95 -12.20 -16.17
CA VAL A 475 -5.76 -13.01 -16.47
C VAL A 475 -6.06 -14.50 -16.31
N ALA A 476 -6.76 -14.90 -15.24
CA ALA A 476 -7.13 -16.30 -14.99
C ALA A 476 -8.07 -16.87 -16.07
N THR A 477 -8.98 -16.06 -16.60
CA THR A 477 -9.86 -16.43 -17.74
C THR A 477 -9.15 -16.34 -19.10
N ARG A 478 -7.86 -15.95 -19.13
CA ARG A 478 -7.05 -15.75 -20.34
C ARG A 478 -7.56 -14.67 -21.28
N LYS A 479 -8.34 -13.71 -20.76
CA LYS A 479 -8.73 -12.51 -21.52
C LYS A 479 -7.52 -11.64 -21.82
N TYR A 480 -6.54 -11.62 -20.92
CA TYR A 480 -5.23 -11.00 -21.13
C TYR A 480 -4.13 -12.04 -20.96
N HIS A 481 -3.03 -11.87 -21.70
CA HIS A 481 -1.91 -12.80 -21.64
C HIS A 481 -1.10 -12.63 -20.38
N ASN A 482 -1.05 -11.41 -19.82
CA ASN A 482 -0.29 -11.14 -18.61
C ASN A 482 -0.88 -10.08 -17.68
N LEU A 483 -0.44 -10.11 -16.42
CA LEU A 483 -0.93 -9.18 -15.40
C LEU A 483 -0.67 -7.72 -15.80
N ARG A 484 0.48 -7.45 -16.41
CA ARG A 484 0.85 -6.09 -16.82
C ARG A 484 -0.04 -5.53 -17.92
N GLU A 485 -0.36 -6.36 -18.90
CA GLU A 485 -1.30 -6.07 -19.97
C GLU A 485 -2.71 -5.81 -19.41
N ALA A 486 -3.18 -6.68 -18.51
CA ALA A 486 -4.47 -6.52 -17.86
C ALA A 486 -4.54 -5.22 -17.03
N MET A 487 -3.50 -4.94 -16.23
CA MET A 487 -3.43 -3.70 -15.44
C MET A 487 -3.43 -2.46 -16.33
N LYS A 488 -2.73 -2.46 -17.46
CA LYS A 488 -2.71 -1.31 -18.38
C LYS A 488 -4.05 -1.09 -19.06
N ALA A 489 -4.65 -2.15 -19.59
CA ALA A 489 -5.93 -2.08 -20.27
C ALA A 489 -7.03 -1.62 -19.28
N MET A 490 -7.12 -2.29 -18.13
CA MET A 490 -8.18 -2.03 -17.16
C MET A 490 -7.98 -0.75 -16.33
N ASN A 491 -6.83 -0.08 -16.45
CA ASN A 491 -6.58 1.24 -15.86
C ASN A 491 -6.49 2.37 -16.91
N ALA A 492 -6.74 2.08 -18.19
CA ALA A 492 -6.71 3.09 -19.24
C ALA A 492 -7.89 4.08 -19.09
N PRO A 493 -7.67 5.41 -19.25
CA PRO A 493 -8.73 6.41 -19.15
C PRO A 493 -9.85 6.17 -20.18
N GLY A 494 -11.11 6.29 -19.75
CA GLY A 494 -12.28 6.31 -20.65
C GLY A 494 -12.80 4.94 -21.10
N GLU A 495 -12.24 3.82 -20.62
CA GLU A 495 -12.81 2.49 -20.90
C GLU A 495 -14.08 2.24 -20.08
N LYS A 496 -15.11 1.68 -20.75
CA LYS A 496 -16.37 1.26 -20.13
C LYS A 496 -16.15 -0.05 -19.39
N TYR A 497 -16.22 -0.04 -18.06
CA TYR A 497 -16.16 -1.29 -17.28
C TYR A 497 -17.36 -2.21 -17.55
N ARG A 498 -18.56 -1.67 -17.80
CA ARG A 498 -19.79 -2.48 -17.93
C ARG A 498 -19.73 -3.49 -19.08
N ASP A 499 -19.25 -3.09 -20.26
CA ASP A 499 -19.25 -3.96 -21.45
C ASP A 499 -18.17 -5.06 -21.34
N GLN A 500 -17.03 -4.76 -20.69
CA GLN A 500 -15.97 -5.74 -20.43
C GLN A 500 -16.31 -6.76 -19.36
N TRP A 501 -17.18 -6.39 -18.39
CA TRP A 501 -17.65 -7.27 -17.33
C TRP A 501 -18.79 -8.18 -17.80
N MET A 502 -19.69 -7.67 -18.65
CA MET A 502 -20.72 -8.51 -19.27
C MET A 502 -20.14 -9.51 -20.28
N SER A 503 -19.03 -9.17 -20.95
CA SER A 503 -18.35 -10.09 -21.87
C SER A 503 -17.60 -11.24 -21.17
N LEU A 504 -17.47 -11.22 -19.85
CA LEU A 504 -16.78 -12.27 -19.08
C LEU A 504 -17.73 -13.42 -18.68
N ASP A 505 -18.99 -13.43 -19.12
CA ASP A 505 -20.02 -14.44 -18.77
C ASP A 505 -20.15 -14.70 -17.25
N VAL A 506 -19.66 -13.77 -16.43
CA VAL A 506 -19.78 -13.83 -14.96
C VAL A 506 -21.10 -13.16 -14.59
N LYS A 507 -22.15 -13.97 -14.45
CA LYS A 507 -23.37 -13.54 -13.76
C LYS A 507 -23.08 -13.33 -12.28
N PHE A 508 -22.44 -12.22 -11.92
CA PHE A 508 -22.65 -11.67 -10.58
C PHE A 508 -24.08 -11.13 -10.56
N GLN A 509 -24.99 -11.82 -9.88
CA GLN A 509 -26.18 -11.18 -9.36
C GLN A 509 -25.74 -10.18 -8.28
N LEU A 510 -25.22 -9.03 -8.72
CA LEU A 510 -25.38 -7.83 -7.93
C LEU A 510 -26.89 -7.58 -7.82
N PRO A 511 -27.41 -7.10 -6.67
CA PRO A 511 -28.76 -6.58 -6.64
C PRO A 511 -28.89 -5.62 -7.81
N VAL A 512 -29.89 -5.89 -8.67
CA VAL A 512 -30.18 -5.08 -9.85
C VAL A 512 -30.43 -3.66 -9.37
N VAL A 513 -29.40 -2.83 -9.42
CA VAL A 513 -29.52 -1.38 -9.31
C VAL A 513 -29.42 -0.89 -10.75
N ASP A 514 -30.55 -0.45 -11.29
CA ASP A 514 -30.74 0.04 -12.66
C ASP A 514 -29.52 0.75 -13.27
N ASP A 515 -29.20 0.36 -14.50
CA ASP A 515 -28.50 1.13 -15.54
C ASP A 515 -27.39 2.11 -15.09
N GLN A 516 -26.38 1.60 -14.38
CA GLN A 516 -25.16 2.35 -14.03
C GLN A 516 -23.99 2.00 -14.97
N MET A 517 -23.31 3.00 -15.56
CA MET A 517 -22.02 2.81 -16.26
C MET A 517 -20.88 3.38 -15.42
N PHE A 518 -19.74 2.68 -15.40
CA PHE A 518 -18.52 3.09 -14.69
C PHE A 518 -17.40 3.44 -15.66
N TYR A 519 -16.69 4.53 -15.39
CA TYR A 519 -15.52 5.01 -16.13
C TYR A 519 -14.35 5.23 -15.17
N SER A 520 -13.14 4.85 -15.57
CA SER A 520 -11.89 5.25 -14.89
C SER A 520 -11.45 6.63 -15.37
N PHE A 521 -11.29 7.55 -14.43
CA PHE A 521 -10.64 8.83 -14.63
C PHE A 521 -9.43 8.92 -13.72
N LEU A 522 -8.36 9.57 -14.17
CA LEU A 522 -7.25 9.94 -13.31
C LEU A 522 -7.34 11.43 -13.00
N ALA A 523 -7.64 11.81 -11.76
CA ALA A 523 -7.44 13.18 -11.31
C ALA A 523 -6.00 13.34 -10.84
N VAL A 524 -5.36 14.43 -11.22
CA VAL A 524 -4.00 14.75 -10.76
C VAL A 524 -4.06 15.93 -9.82
N ILE A 525 -3.61 15.73 -8.58
CA ILE A 525 -3.42 16.81 -7.61
C ILE A 525 -1.96 17.21 -7.66
N HIS A 526 -1.71 18.48 -7.96
CA HIS A 526 -0.37 19.03 -8.01
C HIS A 526 -0.03 19.74 -6.68
N PRO A 527 1.25 19.71 -6.28
CA PRO A 527 1.72 20.56 -5.20
C PRO A 527 1.43 22.03 -5.51
N SER A 528 1.18 22.81 -4.47
CA SER A 528 1.00 24.25 -4.57
C SER A 528 2.18 24.91 -5.26
N LYS A 529 1.88 25.84 -6.17
CA LYS A 529 2.90 26.65 -6.87
C LYS A 529 3.44 27.79 -6.00
N ASP A 530 2.82 28.07 -4.86
CA ASP A 530 3.29 29.10 -3.94
C ASP A 530 4.56 28.60 -3.22
N PRO A 531 5.74 29.24 -3.44
CA PRO A 531 6.98 28.83 -2.79
C PRO A 531 6.93 28.92 -1.25
N LYS A 532 6.00 29.72 -0.70
CA LYS A 532 5.81 29.81 0.76
C LYS A 532 5.30 28.49 1.35
N VAL A 533 4.45 27.76 0.62
CA VAL A 533 3.88 26.48 1.07
C VAL A 533 5.00 25.45 1.27
N LYS A 534 5.87 25.28 0.28
CA LYS A 534 7.02 24.37 0.39
C LYS A 534 7.94 24.78 1.54
N LYS A 535 8.29 26.06 1.64
CA LYS A 535 9.15 26.57 2.71
C LYS A 535 8.55 26.31 4.10
N TYR A 536 7.24 26.49 4.24
CA TYR A 536 6.51 26.23 5.47
C TYR A 536 6.55 24.74 5.87
N HIS A 537 6.23 23.84 4.93
CA HIS A 537 6.27 22.40 5.21
C HIS A 537 7.70 21.88 5.43
N ASP A 538 8.72 22.43 4.77
CA ASP A 538 10.11 22.09 5.07
C ASP A 538 10.50 22.49 6.50
N ALA A 539 9.98 23.62 7.02
CA ALA A 539 10.18 24.00 8.41
C ALA A 539 9.45 23.04 9.36
N LYS A 540 8.17 22.75 9.11
CA LYS A 540 7.41 21.79 9.92
C LYS A 540 7.96 20.37 9.88
N TYR A 541 8.54 19.94 8.75
CA TYR A 541 9.19 18.63 8.66
C TYR A 541 10.45 18.54 9.55
N LYS A 542 11.21 19.63 9.72
CA LYS A 542 12.30 19.68 10.71
C LYS A 542 11.77 19.54 12.13
N ILE A 543 10.66 20.20 12.44
CA ILE A 543 9.99 20.07 13.76
C ILE A 543 9.54 18.63 13.98
N PHE A 544 8.88 18.02 13.00
CA PHE A 544 8.46 16.62 13.02
C PHE A 544 9.62 15.67 13.33
N ARG A 545 10.79 15.87 12.70
CA ARG A 545 12.00 15.10 13.02
C ARG A 545 12.51 15.36 14.44
N GLY A 546 12.52 16.62 14.88
CA GLY A 546 12.92 17.00 16.23
C GLY A 546 12.03 16.35 17.31
N LEU A 547 10.74 16.13 17.05
CA LEU A 547 9.84 15.44 17.99
C LEU A 547 10.26 13.97 18.22
N TYR A 548 10.80 13.28 17.21
CA TYR A 548 11.37 11.93 17.40
C TYR A 548 12.61 11.96 18.29
N GLU A 549 13.53 12.88 18.00
CA GLU A 549 14.78 13.03 18.74
C GLU A 549 14.51 13.36 20.22
N GLN A 550 13.56 14.27 20.48
CA GLN A 550 13.11 14.60 21.83
C GLN A 550 12.53 13.38 22.55
N GLN A 551 11.67 12.60 21.89
CA GLN A 551 11.07 11.42 22.50
C GLN A 551 12.12 10.37 22.90
N LEU A 552 13.14 10.16 22.05
CA LEU A 552 14.26 9.27 22.37
C LEU A 552 15.07 9.81 23.56
N SER A 553 15.34 11.11 23.58
CA SER A 553 16.05 11.76 24.67
C SER A 553 15.33 11.60 26.02
N TYR A 554 14.01 11.86 26.08
CA TYR A 554 13.23 11.68 27.31
C TYR A 554 13.20 10.23 27.80
N ARG A 555 13.13 9.26 26.89
CA ARG A 555 13.20 7.84 27.26
C ARG A 555 14.55 7.48 27.86
N SER A 556 15.64 7.99 27.29
CA SER A 556 16.99 7.78 27.83
C SER A 556 17.11 8.35 29.25
N MET A 557 16.62 9.57 29.48
CA MET A 557 16.65 10.21 30.81
C MET A 557 15.87 9.41 31.85
N ILE A 558 14.68 8.92 31.50
CA ILE A 558 13.87 8.10 32.41
C ILE A 558 14.52 6.74 32.65
N ALA A 559 15.12 6.11 31.64
CA ALA A 559 15.83 4.84 31.81
C ALA A 559 17.03 4.99 32.76
N GLU A 560 17.80 6.07 32.62
CA GLU A 560 18.92 6.40 33.52
C GLU A 560 18.43 6.68 34.95
N ALA A 561 17.29 7.37 35.11
CA ALA A 561 16.71 7.63 36.44
C ALA A 561 16.15 6.37 37.12
N LEU A 562 15.84 5.32 36.35
CA LEU A 562 15.30 4.05 36.84
C LEU A 562 16.38 2.97 37.07
N SER A 563 17.57 3.13 36.49
CA SER A 563 18.74 2.27 36.71
C SER A 563 19.48 2.64 37.98
#